data_AF-A0A2S3ZDY2-F1
#
_entry.id   AF-A0A2S3ZDY2-F1
#
_cell.length_a   1.000
_cell.length_b   1.000
_cell.length_c   1.000
_cell.angle_alpha   90.00
_cell.angle_beta   90.00
_cell.angle_gamma   90.00
#
_symmetry.space_group_name_H-M   'P 1'
#
loop_
_entity.id
_entity.type
_entity.pdbx_description
1 polymer ?
#
loop_
_entity_poly.entity_id
_entity_poly.type
_entity_poly.pdbx_seq_one_letter_code
_entity_poly.pdbx_strand_id
1 'polypeptide(L)'
;MQSTKAGLTTAHKNITDLDQLEQTVHAMLTNGSTVTVLPDYRAHHAPSRADTIRTLCAQMARRLTTECPTCQTPGFGHVEVEHGLPCSQCGSPTRVIAADIHACGKCDHRTRIPRDNTRADPAWCDYCNP
;
A
#
# COMPACT_ATOMS: atom_id res chain seq x y z
N MET A 1 -0.21 31.39 7.94
CA MET A 1 -0.23 31.34 6.47
C MET A 1 1.21 31.27 5.99
N GLN A 2 1.65 30.16 5.39
CA GLN A 2 2.98 30.08 4.77
C GLN A 2 2.78 29.84 3.28
N SER A 3 3.29 30.78 2.48
CA SER A 3 3.28 30.75 1.02
C SER A 3 4.72 30.54 0.55
N THR A 4 4.95 29.50 -0.24
CA THR A 4 6.22 29.26 -0.94
C THR A 4 6.08 29.64 -2.41
N LYS A 5 7.04 30.45 -2.90
CA LYS A 5 7.03 31.08 -4.23
C LYS A 5 7.69 30.21 -5.29
N ALA A 6 6.87 29.71 -6.22
CA ALA A 6 7.16 29.57 -7.66
C ALA A 6 5.80 29.61 -8.36
N GLY A 7 5.32 30.79 -8.77
CA GLY A 7 3.93 31.01 -9.20
C GLY A 7 2.94 30.72 -8.06
N LEU A 8 2.65 31.70 -7.20
CA LEU A 8 1.93 31.46 -5.93
C LEU A 8 0.58 30.77 -6.16
N THR A 9 0.52 29.46 -5.89
CA THR A 9 -0.74 28.78 -5.64
C THR A 9 -1.18 29.14 -4.22
N THR A 10 -2.29 29.86 -4.09
CA THR A 10 -2.90 30.13 -2.78
C THR A 10 -3.59 28.85 -2.30
N ALA A 11 -3.16 28.34 -1.14
CA ALA A 11 -3.74 27.14 -0.53
C ALA A 11 -4.50 27.51 0.76
N HIS A 12 -5.79 27.17 0.79
CA HIS A 12 -6.61 27.21 1.98
C HIS A 12 -6.73 25.79 2.56
N LYS A 13 -6.52 25.63 3.86
CA LYS A 13 -6.46 24.33 4.56
C LYS A 13 -7.36 24.36 5.79
N ASN A 14 -7.69 23.17 6.31
CA ASN A 14 -8.57 23.00 7.48
C ASN A 14 -10.00 23.51 7.26
N ILE A 15 -10.52 23.39 6.04
CA ILE A 15 -11.94 23.68 5.78
C ILE A 15 -12.75 22.47 6.21
N THR A 16 -13.61 22.64 7.21
CA THR A 16 -14.33 21.53 7.87
C THR A 16 -15.85 21.58 7.69
N ASP A 17 -16.37 22.64 7.10
CA ASP A 17 -17.80 22.81 6.81
C ASP A 17 -18.02 23.32 5.37
N LEU A 18 -19.21 23.06 4.85
CA LEU A 18 -19.54 23.39 3.46
C LEU A 18 -19.63 24.90 3.21
N ASP A 19 -20.10 25.69 4.18
CA ASP A 19 -20.28 27.14 4.01
C ASP A 19 -18.93 27.83 3.83
N GLN A 20 -17.94 27.44 4.65
CA GLN A 20 -16.56 27.92 4.54
C GLN A 20 -15.92 27.48 3.22
N LEU A 21 -16.20 26.25 2.77
CA LEU A 21 -15.73 25.77 1.47
C LEU A 21 -16.29 26.63 0.35
N GLU A 22 -17.60 26.87 0.33
CA GLU A 22 -18.29 27.66 -0.68
C GLU A 22 -17.76 29.10 -0.72
N GLN A 23 -17.66 29.75 0.44
CA GLN A 23 -17.13 31.12 0.55
C GLN A 23 -15.69 31.21 0.04
N THR A 24 -14.84 30.23 0.39
CA THR A 24 -13.44 30.21 -0.04
C THR A 24 -13.32 30.00 -1.54
N VAL A 25 -14.05 29.02 -2.09
CA VAL A 25 -14.04 28.72 -3.53
C VAL A 25 -14.56 29.92 -4.32
N HIS A 26 -15.67 30.53 -3.90
CA HIS A 26 -16.24 31.70 -4.55
C HIS A 26 -15.25 32.87 -4.58
N ALA A 27 -14.59 33.16 -3.46
CA ALA A 27 -13.57 34.22 -3.38
C ALA A 27 -12.39 33.96 -4.32
N MET A 28 -11.95 32.71 -4.47
CA MET A 28 -10.84 32.35 -5.37
C MET A 28 -11.25 32.43 -6.84
N LEU A 29 -12.45 31.96 -7.20
CA LEU A 29 -12.96 32.01 -8.57
C LEU A 29 -13.19 33.46 -9.05
N THR A 30 -13.67 34.35 -8.17
CA THR A 30 -13.87 35.77 -8.49
C THR A 30 -12.57 36.48 -8.87
N ASN A 31 -11.43 35.99 -8.37
CA ASN A 31 -10.10 36.49 -8.71
C ASN A 31 -9.51 35.86 -10.00
N GLY A 32 -10.34 35.20 -10.82
CA GLY A 32 -9.93 34.60 -12.09
C GLY A 32 -9.01 33.39 -11.95
N SER A 33 -8.96 32.76 -10.77
CA SER A 33 -8.08 31.62 -10.50
C SER A 33 -8.78 30.29 -10.79
N THR A 34 -8.04 29.31 -11.32
CA THR A 34 -8.47 27.91 -11.32
C THR A 34 -8.38 27.35 -9.91
N VAL A 35 -9.43 26.68 -9.44
CA VAL A 35 -9.50 26.10 -8.09
C VAL A 35 -9.43 24.58 -8.17
N THR A 36 -8.57 23.98 -7.34
CA THR A 36 -8.54 22.54 -7.10
C THR A 36 -8.92 22.27 -5.65
N VAL A 37 -9.91 21.40 -5.45
CA VAL A 37 -10.33 20.97 -4.12
C VAL A 37 -9.82 19.56 -3.89
N LEU A 38 -9.13 19.36 -2.78
CA LEU A 38 -8.59 18.06 -2.38
C LEU A 38 -9.07 17.71 -0.97
N PRO A 39 -9.45 16.45 -0.71
CA PRO A 39 -9.77 16.00 0.63
C PRO A 39 -8.53 16.02 1.52
N ASP A 40 -8.75 16.35 2.79
CA ASP A 40 -7.69 16.32 3.78
C ASP A 40 -7.46 14.90 4.31
N TYR A 41 -6.46 14.25 3.74
CA TYR A 41 -6.10 12.91 4.17
C TYR A 41 -5.22 12.87 5.43
N ARG A 42 -5.06 13.94 6.21
CA ARG A 42 -4.40 13.78 7.53
C ARG A 42 -5.20 12.78 8.36
N ALA A 43 -4.51 11.88 9.07
CA ALA A 43 -5.16 10.77 9.75
C ALA A 43 -6.28 11.21 10.73
N HIS A 44 -6.10 12.33 11.43
CA HIS A 44 -7.11 12.87 12.35
C HIS A 44 -8.31 13.55 11.66
N HIS A 45 -8.22 13.82 10.35
CA HIS A 45 -9.29 14.41 9.54
C HIS A 45 -9.97 13.39 8.60
N ALA A 46 -9.36 12.22 8.38
CA ALA A 46 -9.89 11.17 7.51
C ALA A 46 -10.03 9.84 8.28
N PRO A 47 -11.22 9.53 8.85
CA PRO A 47 -11.44 8.32 9.66
C PRO A 47 -11.01 7.02 8.97
N SER A 48 -11.35 6.85 7.69
CA SER A 48 -10.93 5.67 6.91
C SER A 48 -9.42 5.52 6.80
N ARG A 49 -8.69 6.64 6.67
CA ARG A 49 -7.22 6.64 6.67
C ARG A 49 -6.67 6.35 8.07
N ALA A 50 -7.30 6.86 9.13
CA ALA A 50 -6.94 6.54 10.50
C ALA A 50 -7.03 5.02 10.77
N ASP A 51 -8.12 4.39 10.31
CA ASP A 51 -8.35 2.95 10.48
C ASP A 51 -7.32 2.11 9.73
N THR A 52 -6.98 2.52 8.51
CA THR A 52 -5.93 1.90 7.70
C THR A 52 -4.58 1.99 8.40
N ILE A 53 -4.20 3.18 8.88
CA ILE A 53 -2.94 3.39 9.60
C ILE A 53 -2.91 2.56 10.89
N ARG A 54 -4.01 2.50 11.65
CA ARG A 54 -4.09 1.69 12.87
C ARG A 54 -3.84 0.21 12.58
N THR A 55 -4.44 -0.31 11.51
CA THR A 55 -4.26 -1.69 11.07
C THR A 55 -2.80 -1.97 10.69
N LEU A 56 -2.21 -1.06 9.91
CA LEU A 56 -0.80 -1.15 9.53
C LEU A 56 0.12 -1.12 10.75
N CYS A 57 -0.09 -0.21 11.69
CA CYS A 57 0.69 -0.12 12.92
C CYS A 57 0.62 -1.43 13.73
N ALA A 58 -0.57 -2.05 13.84
CA ALA A 58 -0.73 -3.34 14.52
C ALA A 58 0.04 -4.46 13.80
N GLN A 59 0.00 -4.51 12.47
CA GLN A 59 0.77 -5.48 11.68
C GLN A 59 2.29 -5.27 11.82
N MET A 60 2.76 -4.02 11.77
CA MET A 60 4.17 -3.68 11.95
C MET A 60 4.65 -4.02 13.36
N ALA A 61 3.87 -3.72 14.40
CA ALA A 61 4.21 -4.09 15.77
C ALA A 61 4.37 -5.61 15.92
N ARG A 62 3.44 -6.41 15.38
CA ARG A 62 3.55 -7.88 15.37
C ARG A 62 4.78 -8.38 14.61
N ARG A 63 5.13 -7.73 13.49
CA ARG A 63 6.34 -8.07 12.73
C ARG A 63 7.60 -7.76 13.55
N LEU A 64 7.67 -6.61 14.21
CA LEU A 64 8.81 -6.24 15.06
C LEU A 64 8.98 -7.20 16.25
N THR A 65 7.90 -7.81 16.76
CA THR A 65 8.02 -8.85 17.80
C THR A 65 8.35 -10.24 17.26
N THR A 66 8.48 -10.41 15.94
CA THR A 66 8.84 -11.69 15.33
C THR A 66 10.34 -11.72 15.07
N GLU A 67 11.05 -12.60 15.78
CA GLU A 67 12.51 -12.71 15.69
C GLU A 67 12.95 -13.61 14.53
N CYS A 68 14.10 -13.30 13.95
CA CYS A 68 14.76 -14.20 13.01
C CYS A 68 15.21 -15.48 13.73
N PRO A 69 14.91 -16.68 13.22
CA PRO A 69 15.30 -17.93 13.87
C PRO A 69 16.82 -18.19 13.86
N THR A 70 17.58 -17.48 13.03
CA THR A 70 19.04 -17.62 12.95
C THR A 70 19.80 -16.60 13.79
N CYS A 71 19.43 -15.32 13.71
CA CYS A 71 20.20 -14.23 14.35
C CYS A 71 19.40 -13.45 15.40
N GLN A 72 18.17 -13.88 15.71
CA GLN A 72 17.26 -13.29 16.70
C GLN A 72 16.92 -11.81 16.46
N THR A 73 17.25 -11.28 15.28
CA THR A 73 16.94 -9.87 14.96
C THR A 73 15.43 -9.71 14.78
N PRO A 74 14.80 -8.70 15.40
CA PRO A 74 13.38 -8.43 15.27
C PRO A 74 13.00 -8.04 13.84
N GLY A 75 11.75 -8.27 13.45
CA GLY A 75 11.23 -7.86 12.15
C GLY A 75 11.18 -8.96 11.08
N PHE A 76 11.42 -10.22 11.45
CA PHE A 76 11.36 -11.34 10.51
C PHE A 76 9.93 -11.49 9.96
N GLY A 77 9.80 -11.65 8.64
CA GLY A 77 8.49 -11.78 8.01
C GLY A 77 8.52 -11.65 6.50
N HIS A 78 7.34 -11.57 5.89
CA HIS A 78 7.13 -11.51 4.44
C HIS A 78 7.94 -10.38 3.76
N VAL A 79 8.67 -10.70 2.69
CA VAL A 79 9.44 -9.71 1.89
C VAL A 79 9.20 -9.82 0.40
N GLU A 80 8.81 -10.99 -0.10
CA GLU A 80 8.57 -11.24 -1.52
C GLU A 80 7.63 -12.44 -1.70
N VAL A 81 7.18 -12.63 -2.93
CA VAL A 81 6.45 -13.82 -3.36
C VAL A 81 7.27 -14.54 -4.43
N GLU A 82 7.22 -15.87 -4.40
CA GLU A 82 7.77 -16.72 -5.45
C GLU A 82 6.62 -17.12 -6.39
N HIS A 83 6.76 -16.82 -7.68
CA HIS A 83 5.84 -17.25 -8.73
C HIS A 83 6.32 -18.56 -9.37
N GLY A 84 5.45 -19.20 -10.15
CA GLY A 84 5.83 -20.40 -10.92
C GLY A 84 4.99 -21.63 -10.61
N LEU A 85 3.80 -21.48 -10.02
CA LEU A 85 2.94 -22.61 -9.74
C LEU A 85 2.61 -23.35 -11.06
N PRO A 86 2.80 -24.69 -11.15
CA PRO A 86 2.65 -25.39 -12.41
C PRO A 86 1.19 -25.43 -12.85
N CYS A 87 0.93 -25.17 -14.13
CA CYS A 87 -0.40 -25.27 -14.73
C CYS A 87 -0.96 -26.70 -14.57
N SER A 88 -2.22 -26.82 -14.17
CA SER A 88 -2.87 -28.13 -13.98
C SER A 88 -3.09 -28.91 -15.27
N GLN A 89 -3.05 -28.24 -16.44
CA GLN A 89 -3.23 -28.86 -17.74
C GLN A 89 -1.91 -29.12 -18.47
N CYS A 90 -1.08 -28.10 -18.70
CA CYS A 90 0.15 -28.24 -19.49
C CYS A 90 1.43 -28.39 -18.66
N GLY A 91 1.36 -28.22 -17.34
CA GLY A 91 2.52 -28.30 -16.43
C GLY A 91 3.49 -27.11 -16.48
N SER A 92 3.36 -26.21 -17.45
CA SER A 92 4.23 -25.03 -17.56
C SER A 92 4.13 -24.13 -16.32
N PRO A 93 5.25 -23.50 -15.88
CA PRO A 93 5.22 -22.56 -14.77
C PRO A 93 4.34 -21.36 -15.12
N THR A 94 3.48 -20.95 -14.20
CA THR A 94 2.58 -19.81 -14.38
C THR A 94 3.01 -18.60 -13.56
N ARG A 95 2.36 -17.46 -13.78
CA ARG A 95 2.47 -16.28 -12.93
C ARG A 95 1.69 -16.40 -11.61
N VAL A 96 1.08 -17.54 -11.32
CA VAL A 96 0.42 -17.75 -10.02
C VAL A 96 1.49 -17.94 -8.95
N ILE A 97 1.27 -17.31 -7.79
CA ILE A 97 2.17 -17.36 -6.63
C ILE A 97 2.20 -18.79 -6.08
N ALA A 98 3.40 -19.35 -6.00
CA ALA A 98 3.68 -20.67 -5.45
C ALA A 98 4.01 -20.62 -3.95
N ALA A 99 4.68 -19.57 -3.49
CA ALA A 99 5.05 -19.41 -2.09
C ALA A 99 5.20 -17.94 -1.69
N ASP A 100 5.00 -17.68 -0.41
CA ASP A 100 5.45 -16.44 0.24
C ASP A 100 6.86 -16.66 0.78
N ILE A 101 7.73 -15.66 0.66
CA ILE A 101 9.09 -15.73 1.20
C ILE A 101 9.19 -14.77 2.38
N HIS A 102 9.57 -15.33 3.53
CA HIS A 102 9.87 -14.57 4.74
C HIS A 102 11.37 -14.45 4.90
N ALA A 103 11.88 -13.26 5.26
CA ALA A 103 13.31 -13.04 5.39
C ALA A 103 13.67 -12.14 6.59
N CYS A 104 14.93 -12.25 7.02
CA CYS A 104 15.53 -11.34 7.98
C CYS A 104 16.01 -10.06 7.30
N GLY A 105 15.89 -8.92 7.98
CA GLY A 105 16.45 -7.64 7.53
C GLY A 105 17.95 -7.45 7.84
N LYS A 106 18.60 -8.42 8.48
CA LYS A 106 20.01 -8.32 8.93
C LYS A 106 20.92 -9.43 8.40
N CYS A 107 20.46 -10.68 8.36
CA CYS A 107 21.22 -11.81 7.82
C CYS A 107 20.50 -12.43 6.62
N ASP A 108 21.14 -13.38 5.95
CA ASP A 108 20.61 -14.02 4.74
C ASP A 108 19.54 -15.09 4.99
N HIS A 109 19.07 -15.25 6.23
CA HIS A 109 18.07 -16.26 6.53
C HIS A 109 16.74 -15.95 5.83
N ARG A 110 16.25 -16.93 5.07
CA ARG A 110 15.00 -16.91 4.32
C ARG A 110 14.22 -18.20 4.54
N THR A 111 12.91 -18.08 4.63
CA THR A 111 11.97 -19.20 4.76
C THR A 111 10.95 -19.11 3.63
N ARG A 112 10.86 -20.18 2.84
CA ARG A 112 9.83 -20.36 1.83
C ARG A 112 8.59 -20.98 2.48
N ILE A 113 7.46 -20.30 2.37
CA ILE A 113 6.16 -20.73 2.90
C ILE A 113 5.26 -21.04 1.69
N PRO A 114 5.11 -22.31 1.30
CA PRO A 114 4.22 -22.69 0.19
C PRO A 114 2.78 -22.26 0.47
N ARG A 115 2.07 -21.81 -0.57
CA ARG A 115 0.62 -21.64 -0.48
C ARG A 115 -0.08 -23.00 -0.65
N ASP A 116 -1.32 -23.08 -0.20
CA ASP A 116 -2.11 -24.34 -0.24
C ASP A 116 -2.32 -24.87 -1.67
N ASN A 117 -2.35 -23.97 -2.66
CA ASN A 117 -2.48 -24.35 -4.06
C ASN A 117 -1.18 -24.94 -4.57
N THR A 118 -1.25 -26.18 -5.07
CA THR A 118 -0.09 -26.88 -5.65
C THR A 118 -0.06 -26.81 -7.18
N ARG A 119 -1.17 -26.47 -7.82
CA ARG A 119 -1.30 -26.25 -9.27
C ARG A 119 -2.13 -25.02 -9.59
N ALA A 120 -1.81 -24.36 -10.70
CA ALA A 120 -2.53 -23.20 -11.21
C ALA A 120 -3.67 -23.64 -12.15
N ASP A 121 -4.78 -22.90 -12.10
CA ASP A 121 -5.86 -23.01 -13.07
C ASP A 121 -5.34 -22.61 -14.47
N PRO A 122 -5.63 -23.37 -15.55
CA PRO A 122 -5.19 -23.05 -16.90
C PRO A 122 -5.64 -21.67 -17.39
N ALA A 123 -6.70 -21.09 -16.81
CA ALA A 123 -7.14 -19.72 -17.09
C ALA A 123 -6.06 -18.66 -16.78
N TRP A 124 -5.10 -18.97 -15.90
CA TRP A 124 -3.97 -18.10 -15.53
C TRP A 124 -2.63 -18.52 -16.16
N CYS A 125 -2.66 -19.43 -17.14
CA CYS A 125 -1.45 -19.94 -17.79
C CYS A 125 -1.25 -19.27 -19.15
N ASP A 126 -0.15 -18.54 -19.32
CA ASP A 126 0.21 -17.86 -20.57
C ASP A 126 0.33 -18.81 -21.80
N TYR A 127 0.41 -20.13 -21.59
CA TYR A 127 0.43 -21.13 -22.67
C TYR A 127 -0.93 -21.77 -22.97
N CYS A 128 -1.77 -21.97 -21.95
CA CYS A 128 -3.11 -22.55 -22.13
C CYS A 128 -4.16 -21.49 -22.44
N ASN A 129 -3.95 -20.28 -21.94
CA ASN A 129 -4.80 -19.11 -22.11
C ASN A 129 -3.93 -17.88 -22.42
N PRO A 130 -3.32 -17.84 -23.62
CA PRO A 130 -2.52 -16.69 -24.08
C PRO A 130 -3.34 -15.42 -24.24
#